data_AF-A0A2X2K1F1-F1
#
_entry.id   AF-A0A2X2K1F1-F1
#
_cell.length_a   1.000
_cell.length_b   1.000
_cell.length_c   1.000
_cell.angle_alpha   90.00
_cell.angle_beta   90.00
_cell.angle_gamma   90.00
#
_symmetry.space_group_name_H-M   'P 1'
#
loop_
_entity.id
_entity.type
_entity.pdbx_description
1 polymer ?
#
loop_
_entity_poly.entity_id
_entity_poly.type
_entity_poly.pdbx_seq_one_letter_code
_entity_poly.pdbx_strand_id
1 'polypeptide(L)'
;MLTGDNQGTAEAIGAHVGVSDIQSELMPQDKLDYIKKMKAEHGNVAMIGDGVNDAPALAASTVALQWAVLEQILPSRQLILH
;
A
#
# COMPACT_ATOMS: atom_id res chain seq x y z
N MET A 1 -2.60 -5.77 -2.26
CA MET A 1 -2.92 -4.37 -2.63
C MET A 1 -4.09 -3.92 -1.77
N LEU A 2 -3.96 -2.79 -1.08
CA LEU A 2 -5.04 -2.19 -0.27
C LEU A 2 -5.50 -0.90 -0.98
N THR A 3 -6.76 -0.83 -1.42
CA THR A 3 -7.30 0.35 -2.13
C THR A 3 -8.69 0.74 -1.63
N GLY A 4 -9.03 2.02 -1.78
CA GLY A 4 -10.38 2.53 -1.59
C GLY A 4 -11.24 2.46 -2.85
N ASP A 5 -10.67 2.06 -3.99
CA ASP A 5 -11.42 1.87 -5.23
C ASP A 5 -12.41 0.71 -5.11
N ASN A 6 -13.43 0.73 -5.97
CA ASN A 6 -14.36 -0.39 -6.07
C ASN A 6 -13.66 -1.69 -6.52
N GLN A 7 -14.30 -2.82 -6.23
CA GLN A 7 -13.75 -4.14 -6.51
C GLN A 7 -13.33 -4.32 -7.97
N GLY A 8 -14.17 -3.90 -8.93
CA GLY A 8 -13.88 -4.09 -10.35
C GLY A 8 -12.62 -3.34 -10.82
N THR A 9 -12.43 -2.11 -10.36
CA THR A 9 -11.21 -1.33 -10.62
C THR A 9 -9.99 -1.95 -9.95
N ALA A 10 -10.13 -2.37 -8.69
CA ALA A 10 -9.05 -2.97 -7.92
C ALA A 10 -8.56 -4.29 -8.55
N GLU A 11 -9.47 -5.17 -8.96
CA GLU A 11 -9.14 -6.44 -9.62
C GLU A 11 -8.48 -6.21 -10.98
N ALA A 12 -9.00 -5.28 -11.78
CA ALA A 12 -8.43 -4.97 -13.09
C ALA A 12 -6.98 -4.46 -12.98
N ILE A 13 -6.72 -3.54 -12.05
CA ILE A 13 -5.38 -3.02 -11.80
C ILE A 13 -4.48 -4.13 -11.23
N GLY A 14 -4.97 -4.87 -10.23
CA GLY A 14 -4.20 -5.92 -9.58
C GLY A 14 -3.79 -7.05 -10.53
N ALA A 15 -4.69 -7.45 -11.44
CA ALA A 15 -4.37 -8.41 -12.50
C ALA A 15 -3.30 -7.88 -13.46
N HIS A 16 -3.35 -6.59 -13.79
CA HIS A 16 -2.35 -5.96 -14.67
C HIS A 16 -0.95 -5.91 -14.05
N VAL A 17 -0.86 -5.65 -12.73
CA VAL A 17 0.42 -5.57 -12.01
C VAL A 17 0.87 -6.91 -11.40
N GLY A 18 0.06 -7.97 -11.50
CA GLY A 18 0.40 -9.30 -10.99
C GLY A 18 0.26 -9.44 -9.46
N VAL A 19 -0.62 -8.66 -8.83
CA VAL A 19 -0.87 -8.75 -7.37
C VAL A 19 -2.02 -9.71 -7.11
N SER A 20 -1.76 -10.72 -6.28
CA SER A 20 -2.70 -11.82 -5.99
C SER A 20 -3.65 -11.57 -4.81
N ASP A 21 -3.24 -10.81 -3.81
CA ASP A 21 -4.08 -10.46 -2.66
C ASP A 21 -4.52 -9.00 -2.78
N ILE A 22 -5.82 -8.76 -2.97
CA ILE A 22 -6.40 -7.44 -3.21
C ILE A 22 -7.55 -7.25 -2.23
N GLN A 23 -7.52 -6.10 -1.56
CA GLN A 23 -8.58 -5.65 -0.67
C GLN A 23 -9.02 -4.27 -1.16
N SER A 24 -10.28 -4.18 -1.57
CA SER A 24 -10.90 -3.00 -2.21
C SER A 24 -11.93 -2.36 -1.29
N GLU A 25 -12.40 -1.17 -1.67
CA GLU A 25 -13.45 -0.40 -0.94
C GLU A 25 -13.07 -0.08 0.51
N LEU A 26 -11.77 -0.01 0.79
CA LEU A 26 -11.27 0.20 2.14
C LEU A 26 -11.29 1.68 2.53
N MET A 27 -11.77 1.94 3.75
CA MET A 27 -11.57 3.21 4.43
C MET A 27 -10.14 3.29 5.00
N PRO A 28 -9.64 4.50 5.34
CA PRO A 28 -8.31 4.65 5.95
C PRO A 28 -8.09 3.79 7.21
N GLN A 29 -9.14 3.62 8.01
CA GLN A 29 -9.11 2.78 9.22
C GLN A 29 -8.97 1.29 8.88
N ASP A 30 -9.66 0.81 7.85
CA ASP A 30 -9.58 -0.59 7.43
C ASP A 30 -8.17 -0.95 6.96
N LYS A 31 -7.52 -0.04 6.22
CA LYS A 31 -6.12 -0.20 5.81
C LYS A 31 -5.18 -0.34 7.01
N LEU A 32 -5.39 0.47 8.06
CA LEU A 32 -4.60 0.40 9.29
C LEU A 32 -4.76 -0.95 9.99
N ASP A 33 -6.00 -1.42 10.13
CA ASP A 33 -6.27 -2.68 10.81
C ASP A 33 -5.72 -3.88 10.02
N TYR A 34 -5.73 -3.80 8.69
CA TYR A 34 -5.09 -4.79 7.84
C TYR A 34 -3.57 -4.84 8.02
N ILE A 35 -2.89 -3.68 8.08
CA ILE A 35 -1.44 -3.62 8.34
C ILE A 35 -1.11 -4.21 9.71
N LYS A 36 -1.89 -3.89 10.75
CA LYS A 36 -1.69 -4.47 12.10
C LYS A 36 -1.86 -5.99 12.08
N LYS A 37 -2.88 -6.49 11.38
CA LYS A 37 -3.10 -7.92 11.22
C LYS A 37 -1.92 -8.60 10.53
N MET A 38 -1.47 -8.08 9.37
CA MET A 38 -0.31 -8.64 8.66
C MET A 38 0.95 -8.59 9.50
N LYS A 39 1.14 -7.54 10.30
CA LYS A 39 2.28 -7.43 11.22
C LYS A 39 2.23 -8.48 12.33
N ALA A 40 1.04 -8.79 12.85
CA ALA A 40 0.87 -9.87 13.82
C ALA A 40 1.11 -11.26 13.21
N GLU A 41 0.71 -11.47 11.94
CA GLU A 41 0.81 -12.76 11.25
C GLU A 41 2.22 -13.03 10.68
N HIS A 42 2.89 -12.00 10.16
CA HIS A 42 4.15 -12.13 9.41
C HIS A 42 5.34 -11.41 10.08
N GLY A 43 5.12 -10.69 11.18
CA GLY A 43 6.15 -9.95 11.90
C GLY A 43 6.46 -8.61 11.24
N ASN A 44 7.29 -8.60 10.19
CA ASN A 44 7.70 -7.36 9.53
C ASN A 44 6.88 -7.09 8.27
N VAL A 45 6.34 -5.88 8.17
CA VAL A 45 5.53 -5.45 7.02
C VAL A 45 6.13 -4.18 6.43
N ALA A 46 6.38 -4.19 5.12
CA ALA A 46 6.69 -2.98 4.36
C ALA A 46 5.41 -2.44 3.70
N MET A 47 5.24 -1.13 3.69
CA MET A 47 4.10 -0.47 3.03
C MET A 47 4.57 0.65 2.12
N ILE A 48 3.94 0.77 0.95
CA ILE A 48 4.12 1.84 -0.01
C ILE A 48 2.77 2.53 -0.19
N GLY A 49 2.71 3.86 -0.11
CA GLY A 49 1.44 4.61 -0.19
C GLY A 49 1.63 6.09 -0.49
N ASP A 50 0.53 6.81 -0.69
CA ASP A 50 0.53 8.23 -1.09
C ASP A 50 0.87 9.20 0.06
N GLY A 51 0.91 8.70 1.29
CA GLY A 51 1.32 9.43 2.49
C GLY A 51 0.20 10.22 3.17
N VAL A 52 -0.79 10.74 2.44
CA VAL A 52 -1.90 11.50 3.04
C VAL A 52 -3.04 10.59 3.45
N ASN A 53 -3.53 9.74 2.54
CA ASN A 53 -4.64 8.83 2.82
C ASN A 53 -4.18 7.61 3.61
N ASP A 54 -2.91 7.24 3.42
CA ASP A 54 -2.31 6.05 4.01
C ASP A 54 -1.47 6.36 5.26
N ALA A 55 -1.41 7.61 5.75
CA ALA A 55 -0.56 8.03 6.87
C ALA A 55 -0.63 7.11 8.10
N PRO A 56 -1.82 6.76 8.62
CA PRO A 56 -1.93 5.89 9.79
C PRO A 56 -1.37 4.48 9.53
N ALA A 57 -1.66 3.91 8.36
CA ALA A 57 -1.24 2.59 7.97
C ALA A 57 0.28 2.52 7.72
N LEU A 58 0.84 3.55 7.07
CA LEU A 58 2.28 3.70 6.85
C LEU A 58 3.03 3.78 8.18
N ALA A 59 2.52 4.56 9.15
CA ALA A 59 3.13 4.66 10.49
C ALA A 59 3.10 3.34 11.28
N ALA A 60 2.14 2.45 11.00
CA ALA A 60 2.03 1.15 11.66
C ALA A 60 2.97 0.07 11.07
N SER A 61 3.42 0.26 9.82
CA SER A 61 4.33 -0.65 9.12
C SER A 61 5.74 -0.66 9.75
N THR A 62 6.54 -1.68 9.43
CA THR A 62 7.95 -1.75 9.82
C THR A 62 8.81 -0.83 8.95
N VAL A 63 8.53 -0.79 7.64
CA VAL A 63 9.19 0.07 6.66
C VAL A 63 8.13 0.75 5.81
N ALA A 64 8.18 2.08 5.72
CA ALA A 64 7.22 2.86 4.95
C ALA A 64 7.92 3.62 3.81
N LEU A 65 7.37 3.54 2.60
CA LEU A 65 7.73 4.39 1.47
C LEU A 65 6.55 5.27 1.11
N GLN A 66 6.75 6.58 1.21
CA GLN A 66 5.75 7.58 0.82
C GLN A 66 6.04 8.06 -0.59
N TRP A 67 5.04 7.98 -1.48
CA TRP A 67 5.19 8.38 -2.87
C TRP A 67 5.59 9.85 -3.04
N ALA A 68 5.03 10.75 -2.22
CA ALA A 68 5.41 12.17 -2.22
C ALA A 68 6.89 12.41 -1.84
N VAL A 69 7.51 11.47 -1.12
CA VAL A 69 8.93 11.52 -0.79
C VAL A 69 9.76 10.92 -1.93
N LEU A 70 9.25 9.93 -2.66
CA LEU A 70 9.92 9.35 -3.82
C LEU A 70 10.10 10.36 -4.95
N GLU A 71 9.15 11.27 -5.21
CA GLU A 71 9.34 12.33 -6.23
C GLU A 71 10.51 13.28 -5.93
N GLN A 72 10.86 13.46 -4.65
CA GLN A 72 11.99 14.31 -4.24
C GLN A 72 13.34 13.60 -4.35
N ILE A 73 13.35 12.27 -4.29
CA ILE A 73 14.59 11.46 -4.22
C ILE A 73 14.87 10.75 -5.55
N LEU A 74 13.83 10.40 -6.30
CA LEU A 74 13.89 9.72 -7.60
C LEU A 74 13.08 10.53 -8.63
N PRO A 75 13.67 11.58 -9.22
CA PRO A 75 12.99 12.37 -10.26
C PRO A 75 12.69 11.55 -11.52
N SER A 76 13.40 10.43 -11.71
CA SER A 76 13.13 9.44 -12.75
C SER A 76 12.08 8.44 -12.22
N ARG A 77 10.90 8.44 -12.84
CA ARG A 77 9.70 7.63 -12.48
C ARG A 77 9.87 6.11 -12.63
N GLN A 78 10.97 5.52 -12.19
CA GLN A 78 11.17 4.07 -12.20
C GLN A 78 11.78 3.63 -10.87
N LEU A 79 10.97 2.95 -10.06
CA LEU A 79 11.43 2.17 -8.92
C LEU A 79 11.19 0.69 -9.26
N ILE A 80 12.26 -0.05 -9.55
CA ILE A 80 12.21 -1.51 -9.71
C ILE A 80 12.58 -2.12 -8.37
N LEU A 81 11.59 -2.68 -7.68
CA LEU A 81 11.81 -3.51 -6.49
C LEU A 81 11.98 -4.96 -6.98
N HIS A 82 13.14 -5.56 -6.70
CA HIS A 82 13.38 -7.00 -6.88
C HIS A 82 12.92 -7.79 -5.66
#